data_AF-A0A848L0A6-F1
#
_entry.id   AF-A0A848L0A6-F1
#
_cell.length_a   1.000
_cell.length_b   1.000
_cell.length_c   1.000
_cell.angle_alpha   90.00
_cell.angle_beta   90.00
_cell.angle_gamma   90.00
#
_symmetry.space_group_name_H-M   'P 1'
#
loop_
_entity.id
_entity.type
_entity.pdbx_description
1 polymer ?
#
loop_
_entity_poly.entity_id
_entity_poly.type
_entity_poly.pdbx_seq_one_letter_code
_entity_poly.pdbx_strand_id
1 'polypeptide(L)'
;MSLLSRLSENHKARQRLWWAAYGTASAAATVTGALGNRSAAAATKPIPLVLLGIRVIEHPYLTKLDRVLIGGAVVASAIGDVWMYREEFAVDPAAKDRNLQLGAASFGVAQGFYSASMIRRGGRFTVASLAPRLAVMGEPAAVLTKFSPRVLPVLSPYGSALATMSALASTTGSRRLTMGGIAFQASDIAIINRRHLLSDVPRNALARKVAEGWVLGSYFAAQLLLVDGLLRPDPKADY
;
A
#
# COMPACT_ATOMS: atom_id res chain seq x y z
N MET A 1 14.58 -10.51 39.70
CA MET A 1 14.08 -10.10 38.36
C MET A 1 14.64 -8.72 38.04
N SER A 2 15.61 -8.62 37.12
CA SER A 2 16.41 -7.39 36.94
C SER A 2 15.64 -6.32 36.16
N LEU A 3 16.03 -5.05 36.32
CA LEU A 3 15.43 -3.91 35.59
C LEU A 3 15.45 -4.12 34.07
N LEU A 4 16.52 -4.74 33.56
CA LEU A 4 16.70 -5.07 32.13
C LEU A 4 15.68 -6.10 31.63
N SER A 5 15.32 -7.09 32.45
CA SER A 5 14.29 -8.08 32.06
C SER A 5 12.91 -7.43 31.96
N ARG A 6 12.57 -6.52 32.90
CA ARG A 6 11.30 -5.75 32.87
C ARG A 6 11.20 -4.81 31.67
N LEU A 7 12.30 -4.13 31.31
CA LEU A 7 12.33 -3.24 30.13
C LEU A 7 12.16 -4.02 28.81
N SER A 8 12.79 -5.20 28.71
CA SER A 8 12.68 -6.09 27.54
C SER A 8 11.26 -6.67 27.41
N GLU A 9 10.63 -7.09 28.51
CA GLU A 9 9.24 -7.55 28.52
C GLU A 9 8.26 -6.47 28.10
N ASN A 10 8.43 -5.24 28.62
CA ASN A 10 7.59 -4.10 28.24
C ASN A 10 7.71 -3.74 26.75
N HIS A 11 8.92 -3.81 26.18
CA HIS A 11 9.11 -3.58 24.74
C HIS A 11 8.38 -4.65 23.90
N LYS A 12 8.54 -5.94 24.23
CA LYS A 12 7.86 -7.04 23.54
C LYS A 12 6.33 -6.95 23.67
N ALA A 13 5.83 -6.60 24.85
CA ALA A 13 4.40 -6.42 25.09
C ALA A 13 3.82 -5.26 24.26
N ARG A 14 4.47 -4.09 24.26
CA ARG A 14 4.08 -2.95 23.41
C ARG A 14 4.09 -3.31 21.93
N GLN A 15 5.12 -4.04 21.48
CA GLN A 15 5.21 -4.47 20.10
C GLN A 15 4.06 -5.42 19.72
N ARG A 16 3.75 -6.42 20.56
CA ARG A 16 2.62 -7.34 20.35
C ARG A 16 1.28 -6.60 20.32
N LEU A 17 1.07 -5.67 21.25
CA LEU A 17 -0.15 -4.86 21.30
C LEU A 17 -0.32 -4.03 20.02
N TRP A 18 0.75 -3.43 19.52
CA TRP A 18 0.72 -2.68 18.26
C TRP A 18 0.38 -3.58 17.06
N TRP A 19 0.98 -4.78 16.96
CA TRP A 19 0.65 -5.73 15.88
C TRP A 19 -0.81 -6.18 15.94
N ALA A 20 -1.32 -6.44 17.15
CA ALA A 20 -2.73 -6.76 17.36
C ALA A 20 -3.63 -5.59 16.92
N ALA A 21 -3.33 -4.36 17.37
CA ALA A 21 -4.07 -3.16 16.99
C ALA A 21 -4.10 -2.94 15.48
N TYR A 22 -2.93 -3.03 14.81
CA TYR A 22 -2.85 -2.90 13.35
C TYR A 22 -3.60 -4.02 12.63
N GLY A 23 -3.44 -5.26 13.07
CA GLY A 23 -4.12 -6.42 12.51
C GLY A 23 -5.64 -6.30 12.62
N THR A 24 -6.16 -5.95 13.79
CA THR A 24 -7.59 -5.73 14.03
C THR A 24 -8.12 -4.56 13.21
N ALA A 25 -7.42 -3.42 13.17
CA ALA A 25 -7.81 -2.27 12.37
C ALA A 25 -7.88 -2.60 10.88
N SER A 26 -6.86 -3.30 10.36
CA SER A 26 -6.80 -3.71 8.96
C SER A 26 -7.88 -4.73 8.60
N ALA A 27 -8.15 -5.69 9.49
CA ALA A 27 -9.23 -6.66 9.32
C ALA A 27 -10.60 -5.97 9.31
N ALA A 28 -10.84 -5.05 10.26
CA ALA A 28 -12.08 -4.27 10.31
C ALA A 28 -12.28 -3.42 9.04
N ALA A 29 -11.23 -2.71 8.59
CA ALA A 29 -11.26 -1.94 7.36
C ALA A 29 -11.53 -2.81 6.12
N THR A 30 -10.90 -3.97 6.05
CA THR A 30 -11.08 -4.95 4.97
C THR A 30 -12.50 -5.47 4.93
N VAL A 31 -13.05 -5.93 6.07
CA VAL A 31 -14.40 -6.48 6.15
C VAL A 31 -15.46 -5.42 5.86
N THR A 32 -15.34 -4.24 6.45
CA THR A 32 -16.32 -3.15 6.26
C THR A 32 -16.31 -2.61 4.83
N GLY A 33 -15.14 -2.51 4.20
CA GLY A 33 -15.01 -2.19 2.77
C GLY A 33 -15.59 -3.29 1.89
N ALA A 34 -15.23 -4.55 2.12
CA ALA A 34 -15.75 -5.69 1.36
C ALA A 34 -17.29 -5.81 1.45
N LEU A 35 -17.90 -5.40 2.57
CA LEU A 35 -19.36 -5.37 2.72
C LEU A 35 -20.03 -4.17 2.04
N GLY A 36 -19.26 -3.18 1.56
CA GLY A 36 -19.78 -1.98 0.90
C GLY A 36 -20.49 -1.02 1.85
N ASN A 37 -20.28 -1.13 3.17
CA ASN A 37 -20.91 -0.23 4.14
C ASN A 37 -20.16 1.11 4.16
N ARG A 38 -20.73 2.11 3.49
CA ARG A 38 -20.14 3.44 3.32
C ARG A 38 -19.68 4.10 4.62
N SER A 39 -20.50 4.07 5.66
CA SER A 39 -20.20 4.73 6.93
C SER A 39 -19.17 3.95 7.73
N ALA A 40 -19.30 2.62 7.78
CA ALA A 40 -18.34 1.78 8.48
C ALA A 40 -16.96 1.83 7.82
N ALA A 41 -16.90 1.75 6.48
CA ALA A 41 -15.66 1.87 5.72
C ALA A 41 -14.99 3.23 5.90
N ALA A 42 -15.77 4.33 5.98
CA ALA A 42 -15.22 5.66 6.24
C ALA A 42 -14.54 5.75 7.62
N ALA A 43 -15.11 5.09 8.63
CA ALA A 43 -14.57 5.10 9.98
C ALA A 43 -13.33 4.21 10.14
N THR A 44 -13.29 3.06 9.46
CA THR A 44 -12.25 2.04 9.65
C THR A 44 -11.05 2.21 8.72
N LYS A 45 -11.26 2.57 7.45
CA LYS A 45 -10.19 2.64 6.42
C LYS A 45 -9.01 3.55 6.82
N PRO A 46 -9.20 4.71 7.48
CA PRO A 46 -8.07 5.57 7.85
C PRO A 46 -7.20 5.00 8.98
N ILE A 47 -7.75 4.14 9.84
CA ILE A 47 -7.11 3.73 11.11
C ILE A 47 -5.75 3.03 10.89
N PRO A 48 -5.60 2.04 9.99
CA PRO A 48 -4.31 1.39 9.75
C PRO A 48 -3.20 2.37 9.38
N LEU A 49 -3.47 3.35 8.50
CA LEU A 49 -2.48 4.33 8.04
C LEU A 49 -2.13 5.33 9.15
N VAL A 50 -3.10 5.71 10.00
CA VAL A 50 -2.83 6.51 11.21
C VAL A 50 -1.90 5.76 12.16
N LEU A 51 -2.15 4.47 12.41
CA LEU A 51 -1.29 3.63 13.25
C LEU A 51 0.13 3.51 12.69
N LEU A 52 0.30 3.42 11.36
CA LEU A 52 1.61 3.45 10.71
C LEU A 52 2.28 4.81 10.86
N GLY A 53 1.54 5.91 10.67
CA GLY A 53 2.05 7.27 10.85
C GLY A 53 2.58 7.51 12.26
N ILE A 54 1.82 7.10 13.28
CA ILE A 54 2.25 7.14 14.69
C ILE A 54 3.54 6.33 14.86
N ARG A 55 3.60 5.11 14.34
CA ARG A 55 4.81 4.27 14.44
C ARG A 55 6.04 4.92 13.79
N VAL A 56 5.88 5.61 12.67
CA VAL A 56 6.97 6.33 11.99
C VAL A 56 7.46 7.50 12.85
N ILE A 57 6.54 8.27 13.45
CA ILE A 57 6.87 9.42 14.32
C ILE A 57 7.56 8.96 15.61
N GLU A 58 7.09 7.88 16.21
CA GLU A 58 7.61 7.35 17.47
C GLU A 58 8.93 6.60 17.31
N HIS A 59 9.37 6.27 16.09
CA HIS A 59 10.57 5.47 15.89
C HIS A 59 11.84 6.26 16.26
N PRO A 60 12.61 5.84 17.30
CA PRO A 60 13.65 6.67 17.91
C PRO A 60 14.91 6.80 17.06
N TYR A 61 15.19 5.82 16.19
CA TYR A 61 16.45 5.72 15.45
C TYR A 61 16.35 6.16 13.98
N LEU A 62 15.25 6.81 13.57
CA LEU A 62 15.15 7.34 12.22
C LEU A 62 15.87 8.68 12.09
N THR A 63 16.63 8.85 11.00
CA THR A 63 17.08 10.18 10.60
C THR A 63 15.88 11.07 10.25
N LYS A 64 16.03 12.40 10.33
CA LYS A 64 14.97 13.34 9.95
C LYS A 64 14.48 13.11 8.52
N LEU A 65 15.40 12.85 7.59
CA LEU A 65 15.08 12.61 6.19
C LEU A 65 14.32 11.28 6.01
N ASP A 66 14.76 10.19 6.65
CA ASP A 66 14.05 8.91 6.53
C ASP A 66 12.63 8.99 7.12
N ARG A 67 12.47 9.76 8.21
CA ARG A 67 11.15 10.05 8.79
C ARG A 67 10.25 10.81 7.82
N VAL A 68 10.78 11.83 7.13
CA VAL A 68 10.03 12.59 6.11
C VAL A 68 9.67 11.70 4.92
N LEU A 69 10.58 10.86 4.45
CA LEU A 69 10.30 9.99 3.30
C LEU A 69 9.26 8.93 3.66
N ILE A 70 9.46 8.17 4.74
CA ILE A 70 8.52 7.11 5.13
C ILE A 70 7.17 7.71 5.55
N GLY A 71 7.19 8.79 6.33
CA GLY A 71 5.98 9.50 6.74
C GLY A 71 5.24 10.12 5.56
N GLY A 72 5.98 10.70 4.60
CA GLY A 72 5.44 11.22 3.35
C GLY A 72 4.76 10.15 2.51
N ALA A 73 5.34 8.94 2.45
CA ALA A 73 4.70 7.80 1.79
C ALA A 73 3.37 7.41 2.44
N VAL A 74 3.32 7.36 3.78
CA VAL A 74 2.10 7.05 4.54
C VAL A 74 1.03 8.13 4.33
N VAL A 75 1.40 9.41 4.40
CA VAL A 75 0.47 10.53 4.19
C VAL A 75 -0.07 10.55 2.76
N ALA A 76 0.80 10.42 1.76
CA ALA A 76 0.39 10.38 0.35
C ALA A 76 -0.52 9.17 0.07
N SER A 77 -0.25 8.02 0.69
CA SER A 77 -1.13 6.85 0.62
C SER A 77 -2.49 7.11 1.27
N ALA A 78 -2.53 7.73 2.44
CA ALA A 78 -3.79 8.07 3.11
C ALA A 78 -4.63 9.07 2.29
N ILE A 79 -4.00 10.02 1.59
CA ILE A 79 -4.68 10.92 0.64
C ILE A 79 -5.22 10.11 -0.54
N GLY A 80 -4.43 9.17 -1.07
CA GLY A 80 -4.88 8.22 -2.10
C GLY A 80 -6.11 7.44 -1.69
N ASP A 81 -6.14 6.92 -0.45
CA ASP A 81 -7.28 6.19 0.12
C ASP A 81 -8.55 7.05 0.19
N VAL A 82 -8.43 8.34 0.49
CA VAL A 82 -9.58 9.27 0.48
C VAL A 82 -10.17 9.37 -0.94
N TRP A 83 -9.33 9.46 -1.97
CA TRP A 83 -9.79 9.49 -3.35
C TRP A 83 -10.38 8.16 -3.80
N MET A 84 -9.78 7.03 -3.41
CA MET A 84 -10.33 5.69 -3.71
C MET A 84 -11.66 5.43 -3.02
N TYR A 85 -11.84 5.88 -1.78
CA TYR A 85 -13.13 5.86 -1.10
C TYR A 85 -14.18 6.67 -1.88
N ARG A 86 -13.82 7.86 -2.36
CA ARG A 86 -14.72 8.67 -3.19
C ARG A 86 -15.03 8.02 -4.54
N GLU A 87 -14.07 7.32 -5.14
CA GLU A 87 -14.27 6.53 -6.36
C GLU A 87 -15.27 5.39 -6.15
N GLU A 88 -15.10 4.64 -5.06
CA GLU A 88 -15.90 3.46 -4.74
C GLU A 88 -17.40 3.79 -4.64
N PHE A 89 -17.71 4.92 -3.99
CA PHE A 89 -19.10 5.35 -3.74
C PHE A 89 -19.60 6.42 -4.72
N ALA A 90 -18.84 6.76 -5.76
CA ALA A 90 -19.33 7.66 -6.81
C ALA A 90 -20.30 6.93 -7.76
N VAL A 91 -21.39 7.60 -8.09
CA VAL A 91 -22.41 7.09 -9.03
C VAL A 91 -22.07 7.46 -10.47
N ASP A 92 -21.57 8.68 -10.68
CA ASP A 92 -21.22 9.19 -12.01
C ASP A 92 -19.89 8.60 -12.51
N PRO A 93 -19.85 8.01 -13.72
CA PRO A 93 -18.63 7.46 -14.31
C PRO A 93 -17.47 8.47 -14.43
N ALA A 94 -17.75 9.73 -14.77
CA ALA A 94 -16.69 10.74 -14.90
C ALA A 94 -16.06 11.08 -13.53
N ALA A 95 -16.88 11.17 -12.48
CA ALA A 95 -16.41 11.29 -11.12
C ALA A 95 -15.57 10.07 -10.67
N LYS A 96 -15.96 8.84 -11.05
CA LYS A 96 -15.16 7.63 -10.77
C LYS A 96 -13.80 7.64 -11.46
N ASP A 97 -13.74 8.07 -12.72
CA ASP A 97 -12.48 8.22 -13.46
C ASP A 97 -11.58 9.28 -12.82
N ARG A 98 -12.12 10.46 -12.51
CA ARG A 98 -11.38 11.55 -11.87
C ARG A 98 -10.84 11.14 -10.50
N ASN A 99 -11.67 10.53 -9.66
CA ASN A 99 -11.25 10.08 -8.34
C ASN A 99 -10.17 8.98 -8.43
N LEU A 100 -10.29 8.05 -9.40
CA LEU A 100 -9.26 7.05 -9.65
C LEU A 100 -7.92 7.69 -10.07
N GLN A 101 -7.95 8.68 -10.97
CA GLN A 101 -6.75 9.41 -11.38
C GLN A 101 -6.10 10.14 -10.20
N LEU A 102 -6.88 10.81 -9.36
CA LEU A 102 -6.36 11.52 -8.18
C LEU A 102 -5.80 10.55 -7.12
N GLY A 103 -6.44 9.40 -6.94
CA GLY A 103 -5.94 8.31 -6.12
C GLY A 103 -4.61 7.79 -6.64
N ALA A 104 -4.55 7.41 -7.92
CA ALA A 104 -3.33 6.92 -8.58
C ALA A 104 -2.19 7.95 -8.54
N ALA A 105 -2.46 9.24 -8.74
CA ALA A 105 -1.45 10.29 -8.62
C ALA A 105 -0.89 10.38 -7.18
N SER A 106 -1.77 10.32 -6.18
CA SER A 106 -1.37 10.35 -4.76
C SER A 106 -0.53 9.12 -4.39
N PHE A 107 -0.93 7.94 -4.83
CA PHE A 107 -0.13 6.73 -4.66
C PHE A 107 1.17 6.79 -5.44
N GLY A 108 1.21 7.39 -6.63
CA GLY A 108 2.46 7.62 -7.38
C GLY A 108 3.46 8.45 -6.59
N VAL A 109 3.00 9.50 -5.90
CA VAL A 109 3.84 10.26 -4.95
C VAL A 109 4.32 9.37 -3.80
N ALA A 110 3.45 8.53 -3.23
CA ALA A 110 3.86 7.56 -2.21
C ALA A 110 4.93 6.58 -2.71
N GLN A 111 4.80 6.07 -3.95
CA GLN A 111 5.80 5.19 -4.57
C GLN A 111 7.14 5.92 -4.77
N GLY A 112 7.12 7.22 -5.06
CA GLY A 112 8.32 8.06 -5.11
C GLY A 112 9.03 8.13 -3.75
N PHE A 113 8.27 8.38 -2.67
CA PHE A 113 8.81 8.39 -1.31
C PHE A 113 9.38 7.03 -0.86
N TYR A 114 8.67 5.94 -1.15
CA TYR A 114 9.16 4.58 -0.89
C TYR A 114 10.41 4.26 -1.69
N SER A 115 10.44 4.60 -2.98
CA SER A 115 11.61 4.41 -3.84
C SER A 115 12.83 5.17 -3.33
N ALA A 116 12.66 6.45 -2.96
CA ALA A 116 13.73 7.25 -2.37
C ALA A 116 14.26 6.63 -1.07
N SER A 117 13.37 6.14 -0.21
CA SER A 117 13.76 5.45 1.04
C SER A 117 14.54 4.16 0.77
N MET A 118 14.15 3.38 -0.25
CA MET A 118 14.82 2.14 -0.61
C MET A 118 16.19 2.37 -1.26
N ILE A 119 16.32 3.38 -2.11
CA ILE A 119 17.63 3.78 -2.69
C ILE A 119 18.60 4.15 -1.58
N ARG A 120 18.14 4.92 -0.57
CA ARG A 120 18.95 5.26 0.61
C ARG A 120 19.36 4.04 1.44
N ARG A 121 18.61 2.94 1.34
CA ARG A 121 18.91 1.64 1.95
C ARG A 121 19.65 0.69 1.00
N GLY A 122 20.33 1.22 -0.01
CA GLY A 122 21.13 0.43 -0.94
C GLY A 122 20.34 -0.34 -1.99
N GLY A 123 19.02 -0.09 -2.13
CA GLY A 123 18.24 -0.58 -3.26
C GLY A 123 18.81 -0.06 -4.59
N ARG A 124 18.91 -0.95 -5.58
CA ARG A 124 19.53 -0.66 -6.88
C ARG A 124 18.54 -0.89 -8.00
N PHE A 125 18.59 -0.01 -8.99
CA PHE A 125 17.90 -0.25 -10.24
C PHE A 125 18.64 -1.32 -11.04
N THR A 126 17.97 -2.43 -11.30
CA THR A 126 18.47 -3.46 -12.20
C THR A 126 17.38 -3.84 -13.19
N VAL A 127 17.74 -3.99 -14.46
CA VAL A 127 16.79 -4.42 -15.50
C VAL A 127 16.17 -5.76 -15.14
N ALA A 128 16.97 -6.69 -14.59
CA ALA A 128 16.51 -8.00 -14.15
C ALA A 128 15.43 -7.95 -13.06
N SER A 129 15.46 -6.95 -12.17
CA SER A 129 14.40 -6.78 -11.17
C SER A 129 13.19 -6.00 -11.69
N LEU A 130 13.41 -5.02 -12.58
CA LEU A 130 12.36 -4.13 -13.08
C LEU A 130 11.50 -4.77 -14.19
N ALA A 131 12.13 -5.45 -15.15
CA ALA A 131 11.45 -6.04 -16.31
C ALA A 131 10.26 -6.94 -15.93
N PRO A 132 10.38 -7.92 -15.01
CA PRO A 132 9.22 -8.76 -14.66
C PRO A 132 8.08 -7.96 -14.02
N ARG A 133 8.39 -6.88 -13.30
CA ARG A 133 7.39 -6.04 -12.63
C ARG A 133 6.63 -5.15 -13.61
N LEU A 134 7.34 -4.62 -14.61
CA LEU A 134 6.70 -3.90 -15.72
C LEU A 134 5.85 -4.85 -16.58
N ALA A 135 6.33 -6.06 -16.85
CA ALA A 135 5.58 -7.06 -17.61
C ALA A 135 4.24 -7.40 -16.92
N VAL A 136 4.25 -7.59 -15.59
CA VAL A 136 3.04 -7.80 -14.79
C VAL A 136 2.08 -6.61 -14.86
N MET A 137 2.59 -5.37 -14.95
CA MET A 137 1.75 -4.17 -15.14
C MET A 137 1.18 -4.05 -16.58
N GLY A 138 1.58 -4.92 -17.50
CA GLY A 138 0.99 -4.98 -18.84
C GLY A 138 -0.48 -5.41 -18.83
N GLU A 139 -0.86 -6.28 -17.90
CA GLU A 139 -2.25 -6.73 -17.75
C GLU A 139 -3.22 -5.59 -17.39
N PRO A 140 -3.01 -4.81 -16.30
CA PRO A 140 -3.92 -3.73 -15.97
C PRO A 140 -3.90 -2.64 -17.04
N ALA A 141 -2.77 -2.42 -17.72
CA ALA A 141 -2.70 -1.49 -18.86
C ALA A 141 -3.57 -1.95 -20.03
N ALA A 142 -3.60 -3.24 -20.36
CA ALA A 142 -4.45 -3.79 -21.42
C ALA A 142 -5.94 -3.68 -21.06
N VAL A 143 -6.31 -3.98 -19.81
CA VAL A 143 -7.68 -3.81 -19.30
C VAL A 143 -8.10 -2.34 -19.40
N LEU A 144 -7.29 -1.41 -18.93
CA LEU A 144 -7.58 0.03 -19.00
C LEU A 144 -7.67 0.53 -20.44
N THR A 145 -6.81 0.06 -21.35
CA THR A 145 -6.87 0.43 -22.77
C THR A 145 -8.22 0.06 -23.39
N LYS A 146 -8.76 -1.11 -23.01
CA LYS A 146 -10.05 -1.60 -23.51
C LYS A 146 -11.25 -0.89 -22.87
N PHE A 147 -11.25 -0.72 -21.55
CA PHE A 147 -12.46 -0.32 -20.81
C PHE A 147 -12.46 1.14 -20.36
N SER A 148 -11.30 1.79 -20.22
CA SER A 148 -11.19 3.17 -19.72
C SER A 148 -9.89 3.86 -20.17
N PRO A 149 -9.69 4.07 -21.49
CA PRO A 149 -8.45 4.63 -22.02
C PRO A 149 -8.16 6.06 -21.51
N ARG A 150 -9.20 6.79 -21.09
CA ARG A 150 -9.11 8.16 -20.56
C ARG A 150 -8.27 8.26 -19.28
N VAL A 151 -8.14 7.18 -18.51
CA VAL A 151 -7.37 7.21 -17.26
C VAL A 151 -5.90 6.81 -17.44
N LEU A 152 -5.53 6.25 -18.60
CA LEU A 152 -4.16 5.81 -18.90
C LEU A 152 -3.08 6.89 -18.72
N PRO A 153 -3.28 8.17 -19.12
CA PRO A 153 -2.23 9.18 -18.97
C PRO A 153 -1.75 9.36 -17.53
N VAL A 154 -2.58 9.03 -16.54
CA VAL A 154 -2.22 9.07 -15.11
C VAL A 154 -1.84 7.68 -14.59
N LEU A 155 -2.61 6.65 -14.97
CA LEU A 155 -2.41 5.30 -14.42
C LEU A 155 -1.20 4.58 -15.00
N SER A 156 -0.77 4.88 -16.22
CA SER A 156 0.43 4.27 -16.81
C SER A 156 1.72 4.75 -16.15
N PRO A 157 1.95 6.06 -15.95
CA PRO A 157 3.08 6.53 -15.14
C PRO A 157 3.03 5.99 -13.71
N TYR A 158 1.84 5.96 -13.11
CA TYR A 158 1.65 5.38 -11.78
C TYR A 158 2.05 3.90 -11.72
N GLY A 159 1.57 3.06 -12.64
CA GLY A 159 1.92 1.64 -12.72
C GLY A 159 3.42 1.42 -12.89
N SER A 160 4.08 2.30 -13.65
CA SER A 160 5.54 2.29 -13.80
C SER A 160 6.25 2.68 -12.50
N ALA A 161 5.77 3.68 -11.77
CA ALA A 161 6.29 4.05 -10.45
C ALA A 161 6.13 2.91 -9.44
N LEU A 162 4.99 2.21 -9.46
CA LEU A 162 4.73 1.05 -8.63
C LEU A 162 5.65 -0.13 -8.94
N ALA A 163 5.82 -0.46 -10.23
CA ALA A 163 6.78 -1.48 -10.68
C ALA A 163 8.21 -1.13 -10.25
N THR A 164 8.58 0.14 -10.36
CA THR A 164 9.87 0.68 -9.95
C THR A 164 10.11 0.52 -8.45
N MET A 165 9.15 0.93 -7.62
CA MET A 165 9.21 0.76 -6.17
C MET A 165 9.36 -0.73 -5.80
N SER A 166 8.52 -1.59 -6.38
CA SER A 166 8.59 -3.03 -6.13
C SER A 166 9.95 -3.63 -6.54
N ALA A 167 10.56 -3.13 -7.61
CA ALA A 167 11.88 -3.56 -8.08
C ALA A 167 12.96 -3.19 -7.08
N LEU A 168 13.00 -1.92 -6.68
CA LEU A 168 13.90 -1.41 -5.65
C LEU A 168 13.75 -2.22 -4.35
N ALA A 169 12.51 -2.47 -3.91
CA ALA A 169 12.21 -3.22 -2.71
C ALA A 169 12.92 -4.59 -2.71
N SER A 170 12.96 -5.27 -3.85
CA SER A 170 13.61 -6.58 -3.98
C SER A 170 15.13 -6.59 -3.96
N THR A 171 15.75 -5.45 -4.27
CA THR A 171 17.20 -5.31 -4.32
C THR A 171 17.81 -4.81 -3.01
N THR A 172 16.98 -4.38 -2.06
CA THR A 172 17.42 -3.98 -0.71
C THR A 172 17.94 -5.14 0.15
N GLY A 173 17.69 -6.39 -0.25
CA GLY A 173 17.97 -7.59 0.58
C GLY A 173 16.94 -7.83 1.69
N SER A 174 15.94 -6.95 1.87
CA SER A 174 14.89 -7.12 2.87
C SER A 174 13.71 -7.93 2.31
N ARG A 175 13.51 -9.16 2.81
CA ARG A 175 12.36 -10.00 2.46
C ARG A 175 11.02 -9.29 2.71
N ARG A 176 10.92 -8.46 3.76
CA ARG A 176 9.70 -7.68 4.06
C ARG A 176 9.41 -6.67 2.97
N LEU A 177 10.41 -5.90 2.54
CA LEU A 177 10.25 -4.92 1.46
C LEU A 177 9.87 -5.61 0.16
N THR A 178 10.54 -6.72 -0.20
CA THR A 178 10.19 -7.52 -1.38
C THR A 178 8.72 -7.96 -1.36
N MET A 179 8.28 -8.54 -0.24
CA MET A 179 6.88 -8.99 -0.09
C MET A 179 5.90 -7.82 -0.11
N GLY A 180 6.26 -6.69 0.50
CA GLY A 180 5.45 -5.47 0.48
C GLY A 180 5.26 -4.93 -0.94
N GLY A 181 6.34 -4.86 -1.73
CA GLY A 181 6.29 -4.43 -3.13
C GLY A 181 5.41 -5.32 -4.01
N ILE A 182 5.52 -6.65 -3.83
CA ILE A 182 4.68 -7.61 -4.56
C ILE A 182 3.22 -7.51 -4.14
N ALA A 183 2.94 -7.42 -2.84
CA ALA A 183 1.58 -7.30 -2.32
C ALA A 183 0.89 -6.02 -2.83
N PHE A 184 1.62 -4.91 -2.92
CA PHE A 184 1.09 -3.65 -3.46
C PHE A 184 0.71 -3.80 -4.94
N GLN A 185 1.59 -4.38 -5.76
CA GLN A 185 1.27 -4.66 -7.18
C GLN A 185 0.04 -5.58 -7.32
N ALA A 186 -0.05 -6.62 -6.49
CA ALA A 186 -1.18 -7.54 -6.52
C ALA A 186 -2.51 -6.86 -6.14
N SER A 187 -2.47 -5.94 -5.16
CA SER A 187 -3.64 -5.15 -4.77
C SER A 187 -4.14 -4.29 -5.93
N ASP A 188 -3.24 -3.57 -6.60
CA ASP A 188 -3.57 -2.67 -7.69
C ASP A 188 -4.12 -3.37 -8.93
N ILE A 189 -3.53 -4.51 -9.31
CA ILE A 189 -4.07 -5.36 -10.36
C ILE A 189 -5.50 -5.79 -10.02
N ALA A 190 -5.74 -6.19 -8.76
CA ALA A 190 -7.06 -6.56 -8.30
C ALA A 190 -8.04 -5.38 -8.29
N ILE A 191 -7.59 -4.13 -8.03
CA ILE A 191 -8.42 -2.92 -8.14
C ILE A 191 -8.94 -2.76 -9.57
N ILE A 192 -8.05 -2.83 -10.56
CA ILE A 192 -8.41 -2.67 -11.97
C ILE A 192 -9.36 -3.77 -12.44
N ASN A 193 -9.07 -5.02 -12.06
CA ASN A 193 -9.89 -6.16 -12.45
C ASN A 193 -11.26 -6.17 -11.77
N ARG A 194 -11.33 -5.84 -10.48
CA ARG A 194 -12.60 -5.66 -9.76
C ARG A 194 -13.45 -4.57 -10.42
N ARG A 195 -12.84 -3.46 -10.83
CA ARG A 195 -13.54 -2.33 -11.44
C ARG A 195 -14.09 -2.66 -12.82
N HIS A 196 -13.32 -3.34 -13.68
CA HIS A 196 -13.65 -3.47 -15.10
C HIS A 196 -14.14 -4.85 -15.54
N LEU A 197 -13.74 -5.92 -14.84
CA LEU A 197 -14.11 -7.29 -15.22
C LEU A 197 -15.26 -7.86 -14.39
N LEU A 198 -15.53 -7.31 -13.20
CA LEU A 198 -16.63 -7.75 -12.35
C LEU A 198 -17.81 -6.80 -12.46
N SER A 199 -18.75 -7.08 -13.37
CA SER A 199 -19.97 -6.25 -13.59
C SER A 199 -20.83 -6.12 -12.32
N ASP A 200 -21.49 -4.97 -12.15
CA ASP A 200 -22.49 -4.71 -11.10
C ASP A 200 -23.82 -5.44 -11.38
N VAL A 201 -23.76 -6.78 -11.42
CA VAL A 201 -24.92 -7.67 -11.57
C VAL A 201 -25.00 -8.54 -10.32
N PRO A 202 -26.20 -8.86 -9.78
CA PRO A 202 -26.35 -9.59 -8.53
C PRO A 202 -25.54 -10.90 -8.44
N ARG A 203 -25.39 -11.60 -9.57
CA ARG A 203 -24.62 -12.86 -9.67
C ARG A 203 -23.14 -12.69 -9.30
N ASN A 204 -22.57 -11.50 -9.51
CA ASN A 204 -21.16 -11.22 -9.23
C ASN A 204 -20.93 -10.59 -7.85
N ALA A 205 -21.99 -10.40 -7.05
CA ALA A 205 -21.89 -9.70 -5.77
C ALA A 205 -20.84 -10.35 -4.85
N LEU A 206 -20.85 -11.68 -4.70
CA LEU A 206 -19.85 -12.36 -3.87
C LEU A 206 -18.42 -12.17 -4.40
N ALA A 207 -18.21 -12.34 -5.72
CA ALA A 207 -16.90 -12.16 -6.33
C ALA A 207 -16.36 -10.73 -6.13
N ARG A 208 -17.23 -9.71 -6.23
CA ARG A 208 -16.86 -8.30 -5.97
C ARG A 208 -16.45 -8.09 -4.52
N LYS A 209 -17.20 -8.66 -3.56
CA LYS A 209 -16.86 -8.58 -2.12
C LYS A 209 -15.53 -9.26 -1.82
N VAL A 210 -15.28 -10.44 -2.40
CA VAL A 210 -14.02 -11.17 -2.23
C VAL A 210 -12.86 -10.40 -2.85
N ALA A 211 -13.03 -9.85 -4.05
CA ALA A 211 -12.03 -9.03 -4.72
C ALA A 211 -11.72 -7.75 -3.93
N GLU A 212 -12.73 -7.06 -3.39
CA GLU A 212 -12.54 -5.91 -2.50
C GLU A 212 -11.79 -6.29 -1.22
N GLY A 213 -12.16 -7.42 -0.60
CA GLY A 213 -11.45 -7.94 0.56
C GLY A 213 -9.98 -8.26 0.26
N TRP A 214 -9.71 -8.84 -0.92
CA TRP A 214 -8.34 -9.10 -1.37
C TRP A 214 -7.57 -7.79 -1.60
N VAL A 215 -8.17 -6.81 -2.27
CA VAL A 215 -7.59 -5.48 -2.51
C VAL A 215 -7.17 -4.85 -1.18
N LEU A 216 -8.09 -4.69 -0.24
CA LEU A 216 -7.84 -4.02 1.03
C LEU A 216 -6.87 -4.80 1.91
N GLY A 217 -7.04 -6.12 2.01
CA GLY A 217 -6.17 -6.97 2.80
C GLY A 217 -4.72 -6.96 2.30
N SER A 218 -4.52 -7.12 0.99
CA SER A 218 -3.19 -7.07 0.38
C SER A 218 -2.57 -5.66 0.45
N TYR A 219 -3.38 -4.61 0.32
CA TYR A 219 -2.93 -3.22 0.46
C TYR A 219 -2.43 -2.92 1.88
N PHE A 220 -3.21 -3.21 2.92
CA PHE A 220 -2.77 -2.97 4.30
C PHE A 220 -1.60 -3.86 4.70
N ALA A 221 -1.52 -5.09 4.18
CA ALA A 221 -0.33 -5.93 4.34
C ALA A 221 0.90 -5.31 3.65
N ALA A 222 0.74 -4.78 2.43
CA ALA A 222 1.81 -4.11 1.71
C ALA A 222 2.34 -2.89 2.48
N GLN A 223 1.46 -2.00 2.92
CA GLN A 223 1.81 -0.82 3.72
C GLN A 223 2.58 -1.20 4.99
N LEU A 224 2.08 -2.21 5.71
CA LEU A 224 2.74 -2.73 6.90
C LEU A 224 4.15 -3.25 6.63
N LEU A 225 4.29 -4.08 5.59
CA LEU A 225 5.56 -4.71 5.22
C LEU A 225 6.58 -3.69 4.73
N LEU A 226 6.15 -2.70 3.95
CA LEU A 226 6.98 -1.62 3.45
C LEU A 226 7.44 -0.71 4.60
N VAL A 227 6.51 -0.19 5.41
CA VAL A 227 6.86 0.67 6.54
C VAL A 227 7.71 -0.08 7.57
N ASP A 228 7.29 -1.27 8.04
CA ASP A 228 8.08 -2.02 9.03
C ASP A 228 9.45 -2.43 8.49
N GLY A 229 9.54 -2.78 7.21
CA GLY A 229 10.81 -3.06 6.54
C GLY A 229 11.73 -1.83 6.47
N LEU A 230 11.15 -0.62 6.32
CA LEU A 230 11.85 0.67 6.29
C LEU A 230 12.10 1.27 7.68
N LEU A 231 11.55 0.71 8.75
CA LEU A 231 11.82 1.16 10.12
C LEU A 231 12.98 0.38 10.75
N ARG A 232 13.20 -0.87 10.34
CA ARG A 232 14.25 -1.72 10.92
C ARG A 232 15.63 -1.35 10.37
N PRO A 233 16.69 -1.35 11.19
CA PRO A 233 18.07 -1.24 10.72
C PRO A 233 18.41 -2.41 9.78
N ASP A 234 19.26 -2.14 8.79
CA ASP A 234 19.83 -3.18 7.93
C ASP A 234 20.86 -3.98 8.73
N PRO A 235 20.78 -5.33 8.80
CA PRO A 235 21.81 -6.16 9.43
C PRO A 235 23.21 -6.00 8.83
N LYS A 236 23.35 -5.28 7.70
CA LYS A 236 24.61 -5.10 6.97
C LYS A 236 25.18 -3.68 7.00
N ALA A 237 24.70 -2.80 7.88
CA ALA A 237 25.22 -1.44 8.02
C ALA A 237 26.49 -1.31 8.89
N ASP A 238 27.19 -2.40 9.17
CA ASP A 238 28.53 -2.42 9.74
C ASP A 238 29.53 -2.85 8.65
N TYR A 239 30.15 -1.87 7.99
CA TYR A 239 31.41 -2.01 7.25
C TYR A 239 32.31 -0.83 7.60
#